data_AF-A0A6J2JIR9-F1
#
_entry.id   AF-A0A6J2JIR9-F1
#
_cell.length_a   1.000
_cell.length_b   1.000
_cell.length_c   1.000
_cell.angle_alpha   90.00
_cell.angle_beta   90.00
_cell.angle_gamma   90.00
#
_symmetry.space_group_name_H-M   'P 1'
#
loop_
_entity.id
_entity.type
_entity.pdbx_description
1 polymer ?
#
loop_
_entity_poly.entity_id
_entity_poly.type
_entity_poly.pdbx_seq_one_letter_code
_entity_poly.pdbx_strand_id
1 'polypeptide(L)'
;MKIVNSDYFSQLLNIKLKIDGKDEEEEIKPVNLPWYPGGFAWQLRLTRMDIRRNEALYRLHNFLVAETAAGGVSRQEQVSMIPPVVLDVKPHHKVLDMCAAPGSKTAQLIEFLHADEDKMPTGFVMANDVDNSRCYMLVHQAKRLNSPCIVITNHDSAFMPSIEVTDEQDPSKTKPLKFDRILCDVPCSGDATLRKNPDIWLKWSTGNGNNLHGVQYRILRRGCTLLAAGGRLVYSTCSFNPLENEAVLLRLLREAGGAVHLCDVTHMLPGLEFAKGMTHWRPASKDMVFYDKYEDVPEKWQTVVRPQMFPPTAEEIEKYQLEKCIRILPHQQDTGGFFVAVLEKTANLPWEKEDAEPQLEQPQEVKSAPPQKRRRMGGYREDPFVFFGNDEDVFPSIKSYYDLKDDFDPKCLLTRCHVGKKKNIYLVSPVVRDVVQRNERNIKIINTGVKTFVRCDNKNMTCPFRLSQEGLLSIAQYIGPKRRIEILKDDLILVLQCDNPSNPPDIKLFSEHTQNLVKDLATGSCVLEYRDRESKLELTLVGWRGVHSLRAYTAAPDAVHYLRILGADISKYDVNKFKLVENADAQTSETTETDVILNENLEEEVGTIEEEKNTETTTTGCSEI
;
A
#
# COMPACT_ATOMS: atom_id res chain seq x y z
N MET A 1 0.12 14.79 -14.36
CA MET A 1 0.15 14.35 -15.78
C MET A 1 0.61 15.39 -16.80
N LYS A 2 0.11 16.64 -16.80
CA LYS A 2 0.56 17.66 -17.78
C LYS A 2 2.08 17.82 -17.86
N ILE A 3 2.73 17.99 -16.69
CA ILE A 3 4.20 18.12 -16.54
C ILE A 3 4.94 16.90 -17.07
N VAL A 4 4.47 15.69 -16.74
CA VAL A 4 5.10 14.44 -17.21
C VAL A 4 5.06 14.36 -18.74
N ASN A 5 3.91 14.67 -19.34
CA ASN A 5 3.74 14.64 -20.79
C ASN A 5 4.55 15.75 -21.49
N SER A 6 4.60 16.96 -20.92
CA SER A 6 5.24 18.12 -21.55
C SER A 6 6.75 18.14 -21.37
N ASP A 7 7.26 17.89 -20.16
CA ASP A 7 8.63 18.23 -19.80
C ASP A 7 9.54 17.01 -19.86
N TYR A 8 8.97 15.82 -19.66
CA TYR A 8 9.73 14.57 -19.63
C TYR A 8 9.47 13.73 -20.87
N PHE A 9 8.22 13.34 -21.13
CA PHE A 9 7.91 12.44 -22.26
C PHE A 9 8.25 13.07 -23.62
N SER A 10 8.07 14.38 -23.79
CA SER A 10 8.47 15.08 -25.03
C SER A 10 9.96 14.92 -25.35
N GLN A 11 10.83 14.92 -24.32
CA GLN A 11 12.27 14.76 -24.46
C GLN A 11 12.65 13.31 -24.76
N LEU A 12 11.86 12.35 -24.27
CA LEU A 12 12.08 10.91 -24.48
C LEU A 12 11.75 10.46 -25.90
N LEU A 13 10.74 11.07 -26.53
CA LEU A 13 10.24 10.64 -27.84
C LEU A 13 11.30 10.68 -28.95
N ASN A 14 12.38 11.44 -28.80
CA ASN A 14 13.45 11.48 -29.82
C ASN A 14 14.66 10.59 -29.47
N ILE A 15 14.64 9.88 -28.34
CA ILE A 15 15.76 9.06 -27.90
C ILE A 15 15.68 7.69 -28.55
N LYS A 16 16.79 7.28 -29.17
CA LYS A 16 17.00 5.95 -29.72
C LYS A 16 17.98 5.17 -28.87
N LEU A 17 17.64 3.95 -28.48
CA LEU A 17 18.53 3.04 -27.74
C LEU A 17 18.80 1.81 -28.57
N LYS A 18 20.03 1.29 -28.48
CA LYS A 18 20.37 -0.02 -29.03
C LYS A 18 19.64 -1.11 -28.24
N ILE A 19 19.02 -2.03 -28.96
CA ILE A 19 18.40 -3.21 -28.36
C ILE A 19 19.51 -4.18 -27.95
N ASP A 20 19.47 -4.70 -26.72
CA ASP A 20 20.42 -5.72 -26.27
C ASP A 20 20.42 -6.94 -27.22
N GLY A 21 21.58 -7.22 -27.83
CA GLY A 21 21.78 -8.33 -28.76
C GLY A 21 21.36 -8.08 -30.22
N LYS A 22 21.00 -6.85 -30.62
CA LYS A 22 20.75 -6.47 -32.02
C LYS A 22 21.44 -5.17 -32.40
N ASP A 23 21.79 -5.01 -33.68
CA ASP A 23 22.33 -3.76 -34.24
C ASP A 23 21.25 -2.68 -34.51
N GLU A 24 19.99 -2.98 -34.20
CA GLU A 24 18.85 -2.09 -34.41
C GLU A 24 18.65 -1.16 -33.21
N GLU A 25 18.32 0.10 -33.51
CA GLU A 25 17.95 1.10 -32.51
C GLU A 25 16.43 1.27 -32.47
N GLU A 26 15.83 1.21 -31.28
CA GLU A 26 14.41 1.45 -31.07
C GLU A 26 14.17 2.79 -30.39
N GLU A 27 13.10 3.48 -30.80
CA GLU A 27 12.68 4.75 -30.20
C GLU A 27 12.00 4.48 -28.85
N ILE A 28 12.44 5.16 -27.80
CA ILE A 28 11.83 5.02 -26.47
C ILE A 28 10.47 5.71 -26.48
N LYS A 29 9.40 4.93 -26.32
CA LYS A 29 8.04 5.46 -26.20
C LYS A 29 7.43 5.05 -24.86
N PRO A 30 7.06 6.01 -24.00
CA PRO A 30 6.17 5.73 -22.87
C PRO A 30 4.86 5.15 -23.37
N VAL A 31 4.51 3.96 -22.89
CA VAL A 31 3.26 3.28 -23.27
C VAL A 31 2.24 3.47 -22.17
N ASN A 32 1.14 4.16 -22.47
CA ASN A 32 0.00 4.21 -21.55
C ASN A 32 -0.66 2.83 -21.49
N LEU A 33 -1.05 2.40 -20.28
CA LEU A 33 -1.68 1.11 -20.05
C LEU A 33 -3.21 1.29 -20.09
N PRO A 34 -3.90 0.94 -21.18
CA PRO A 34 -5.29 1.32 -21.41
C PRO A 34 -6.27 0.70 -20.42
N TRP A 35 -5.91 -0.46 -19.85
CA TRP A 35 -6.73 -1.16 -18.87
C TRP A 35 -6.65 -0.53 -17.46
N TYR A 36 -5.72 0.40 -17.21
CA TYR A 36 -5.65 1.08 -15.93
C TYR A 36 -6.57 2.31 -15.92
N PRO A 37 -7.47 2.46 -14.93
CA PRO A 37 -8.42 3.56 -14.88
C PRO A 37 -7.79 4.96 -14.93
N GLY A 38 -8.43 5.88 -15.65
CA GLY A 38 -8.02 7.30 -15.69
C GLY A 38 -6.73 7.58 -16.47
N GLY A 39 -6.10 6.57 -17.10
CA GLY A 39 -4.86 6.75 -17.86
C GLY A 39 -3.65 7.07 -16.99
N PHE A 40 -3.69 6.67 -15.71
CA PHE A 40 -2.64 6.99 -14.73
C PHE A 40 -1.47 6.00 -14.69
N ALA A 41 -1.53 4.88 -15.42
CA ALA A 41 -0.43 3.92 -15.48
C ALA A 41 0.29 3.95 -16.83
N TRP A 42 1.62 3.93 -16.75
CA TRP A 42 2.52 4.00 -17.89
C TRP A 42 3.65 2.98 -17.74
N GLN A 43 4.07 2.41 -18.85
CA GLN A 43 5.20 1.49 -18.94
C GLN A 43 6.35 2.16 -19.69
N LEU A 44 7.55 2.02 -19.15
CA LEU A 44 8.81 2.45 -19.75
C LEU A 44 9.73 1.23 -19.87
N ARG A 45 10.23 0.96 -21.07
CA ARG A 45 11.19 -0.11 -21.33
C ARG A 45 12.61 0.45 -21.23
N LEU A 46 13.15 0.49 -20.02
CA LEU A 46 14.45 1.09 -19.73
C LEU A 46 15.30 0.15 -18.86
N THR A 47 16.58 0.01 -19.20
CA THR A 47 17.57 -0.65 -18.34
C THR A 47 18.27 0.38 -17.44
N ARG A 48 18.94 -0.08 -16.39
CA ARG A 48 19.81 0.78 -15.56
C ARG A 48 20.95 1.41 -16.37
N MET A 49 21.43 0.72 -17.41
CA MET A 49 22.49 1.22 -18.28
C MET A 49 22.01 2.38 -19.14
N ASP A 50 20.78 2.30 -19.67
CA ASP A 50 20.19 3.36 -20.49
C ASP A 50 20.06 4.66 -19.70
N ILE A 51 19.54 4.54 -18.47
CA ILE A 51 19.39 5.67 -17.53
C ILE A 51 20.75 6.33 -17.24
N ARG A 52 21.82 5.53 -17.13
CA ARG A 52 23.16 6.05 -16.80
C ARG A 52 23.84 6.78 -17.96
N ARG A 53 23.52 6.42 -19.21
CA ARG A 53 24.20 6.94 -20.42
C ARG A 53 23.53 8.16 -21.03
N ASN A 54 22.25 8.41 -20.73
CA ASN A 54 21.50 9.50 -21.32
C ASN A 54 21.00 10.48 -20.25
N GLU A 55 21.29 11.77 -20.44
CA GLU A 55 20.94 12.82 -19.48
C GLU A 55 19.41 12.96 -19.29
N ALA A 56 18.62 12.89 -20.35
CA ALA A 56 17.17 13.02 -20.26
C ALA A 56 16.54 11.85 -19.47
N LEU A 57 17.06 10.62 -19.66
CA LEU A 57 16.65 9.45 -18.87
C LEU A 57 17.06 9.56 -17.41
N TYR A 58 18.25 10.10 -17.13
CA TYR A 58 18.70 10.37 -15.77
C TYR A 58 17.82 11.40 -15.05
N ARG A 59 17.47 12.50 -15.72
CA ARG A 59 16.54 13.52 -15.18
C ARG A 59 15.15 12.94 -14.92
N LEU A 60 14.62 12.12 -15.82
CA LEU A 60 13.36 11.39 -15.60
C LEU A 60 13.45 10.48 -14.38
N HIS A 61 14.55 9.73 -14.24
CA HIS A 61 14.75 8.84 -13.10
C HIS A 61 14.73 9.63 -11.77
N ASN A 62 15.48 10.73 -11.68
CA ASN A 62 15.50 11.59 -10.50
C ASN A 62 14.11 12.16 -10.18
N PHE A 63 13.37 12.58 -11.21
CA PHE A 63 11.97 12.99 -11.07
C PHE A 63 11.11 11.87 -10.46
N LEU A 64 11.17 10.66 -11.01
CA LEU A 64 10.40 9.51 -10.52
C LEU A 64 10.76 9.16 -9.07
N VAL A 65 12.03 9.25 -8.68
CA VAL A 65 12.48 9.02 -7.30
C VAL A 65 11.91 10.08 -6.36
N ALA A 66 12.01 11.37 -6.71
CA ALA A 66 11.48 12.47 -5.91
C ALA A 66 9.96 12.38 -5.75
N GLU A 67 9.23 12.13 -6.84
CA GLU A 67 7.77 11.96 -6.82
C GLU A 67 7.35 10.68 -6.10
N THR A 68 8.16 9.62 -6.15
CA THR A 68 7.93 8.45 -5.30
C THR A 68 8.05 8.85 -3.83
N ALA A 69 9.12 9.54 -3.43
CA ALA A 69 9.28 9.97 -2.04
C ALA A 69 8.15 10.88 -1.55
N ALA A 70 7.66 11.80 -2.39
CA ALA A 70 6.52 12.68 -2.11
C ALA A 70 5.15 11.98 -2.14
N GLY A 71 5.06 10.74 -2.64
CA GLY A 71 3.80 10.00 -2.76
C GLY A 71 2.98 10.30 -4.03
N GLY A 72 3.49 11.13 -4.94
CA GLY A 72 2.81 11.50 -6.19
C GLY A 72 2.90 10.45 -7.32
N VAL A 73 3.90 9.56 -7.25
CA VAL A 73 4.08 8.45 -8.20
C VAL A 73 4.39 7.15 -7.46
N SER A 74 3.89 6.03 -7.96
CA SER A 74 4.22 4.70 -7.47
C SER A 74 4.86 3.87 -8.58
N ARG A 75 6.02 3.26 -8.30
CA ARG A 75 6.68 2.30 -9.18
C ARG A 75 6.22 0.90 -8.80
N GLN A 76 5.56 0.21 -9.72
CA GLN A 76 5.01 -1.13 -9.48
C GLN A 76 5.06 -1.95 -10.75
N GLU A 77 5.15 -3.28 -10.58
CA GLU A 77 5.00 -4.22 -11.68
C GLU A 77 3.60 -4.14 -12.29
N GLN A 78 3.54 -4.12 -13.63
CA GLN A 78 2.31 -3.95 -14.38
C GLN A 78 1.17 -4.88 -13.93
N VAL A 79 1.45 -6.18 -13.89
CA VAL A 79 0.43 -7.20 -13.58
C VAL A 79 -0.02 -7.17 -12.13
N SER A 80 0.81 -6.63 -11.23
CA SER A 80 0.50 -6.47 -9.80
C SER A 80 -0.53 -5.37 -9.55
N MET A 81 -0.77 -4.47 -10.52
CA MET A 81 -1.79 -3.41 -10.44
C MET A 81 -3.21 -3.91 -10.77
N ILE A 82 -3.35 -5.09 -11.38
CA ILE A 82 -4.63 -5.61 -11.87
C ILE A 82 -5.58 -6.04 -10.74
N PRO A 83 -5.13 -6.78 -9.70
CA PRO A 83 -6.04 -7.24 -8.64
C PRO A 83 -6.81 -6.12 -7.94
N PRO A 84 -6.19 -4.98 -7.55
CA PRO A 84 -6.96 -3.87 -6.97
C PRO A 84 -7.95 -3.23 -7.96
N VAL A 85 -7.62 -3.16 -9.25
CA VAL A 85 -8.51 -2.61 -10.30
C VAL A 85 -9.79 -3.45 -10.39
N VAL A 86 -9.68 -4.77 -10.49
CA VAL A 86 -10.85 -5.66 -10.61
C VAL A 86 -11.59 -5.88 -9.29
N LEU A 87 -10.94 -5.58 -8.15
CA LEU A 87 -11.60 -5.58 -6.84
C LEU A 87 -12.64 -4.46 -6.73
N ASP A 88 -12.51 -3.38 -7.50
CA ASP A 88 -13.48 -2.27 -7.57
C ASP A 88 -13.83 -1.71 -6.18
N VAL A 89 -12.82 -1.17 -5.51
CA VAL A 89 -12.98 -0.51 -4.20
C VAL A 89 -13.73 0.82 -4.37
N LYS A 90 -14.56 1.15 -3.37
CA LYS A 90 -15.35 2.38 -3.29
C LYS A 90 -15.15 3.01 -1.90
N PRO A 91 -15.36 4.32 -1.74
CA PRO A 91 -15.05 5.02 -0.47
C PRO A 91 -15.76 4.49 0.78
N HIS A 92 -16.90 3.81 0.63
CA HIS A 92 -17.64 3.23 1.75
C HIS A 92 -17.28 1.78 2.06
N HIS A 93 -16.46 1.13 1.23
CA HIS A 93 -16.13 -0.28 1.42
C HIS A 93 -15.17 -0.50 2.59
N LYS A 94 -15.47 -1.54 3.36
CA LYS A 94 -14.54 -2.18 4.30
C LYS A 94 -13.72 -3.19 3.51
N VAL A 95 -12.44 -2.88 3.33
CA VAL A 95 -11.52 -3.62 2.49
C VAL A 95 -10.51 -4.38 3.35
N LEU A 96 -10.20 -5.61 2.98
CA LEU A 96 -9.17 -6.41 3.62
C LEU A 96 -8.17 -6.92 2.59
N ASP A 97 -6.90 -6.59 2.81
CA ASP A 97 -5.76 -7.16 2.10
C ASP A 97 -5.13 -8.25 2.99
N MET A 98 -5.30 -9.51 2.60
CA MET A 98 -4.95 -10.65 3.46
C MET A 98 -3.45 -10.91 3.58
N CYS A 99 -2.68 -10.53 2.56
CA CYS A 99 -1.24 -10.80 2.43
C CYS A 99 -0.54 -9.56 1.84
N ALA A 100 -0.52 -8.50 2.63
CA ALA A 100 -0.37 -7.13 2.15
C ALA A 100 1.07 -6.71 1.83
N ALA A 101 2.09 -7.24 2.53
CA ALA A 101 3.44 -6.71 2.37
C ALA A 101 4.05 -7.11 1.01
N PRO A 102 4.84 -6.25 0.34
CA PRO A 102 5.43 -4.99 0.85
C PRO A 102 4.49 -3.77 0.81
N GLY A 103 3.28 -3.88 0.26
CA GLY A 103 2.24 -2.85 0.38
C GLY A 103 1.85 -2.10 -0.88
N SER A 104 2.38 -2.43 -2.06
CA SER A 104 2.03 -1.73 -3.31
C SER A 104 0.54 -1.86 -3.67
N LYS A 105 -0.03 -3.07 -3.50
CA LYS A 105 -1.46 -3.28 -3.73
C LYS A 105 -2.30 -2.57 -2.67
N THR A 106 -1.90 -2.63 -1.40
CA THR A 106 -2.55 -1.87 -0.32
C THR A 106 -2.55 -0.37 -0.60
N ALA A 107 -1.45 0.19 -1.10
CA ALA A 107 -1.36 1.60 -1.48
C ALA A 107 -2.41 1.94 -2.55
N GLN A 108 -2.51 1.13 -3.60
CA GLN A 108 -3.53 1.29 -4.65
C GLN A 108 -4.96 1.17 -4.10
N LEU A 109 -5.21 0.26 -3.14
CA LEU A 109 -6.51 0.13 -2.48
C LEU A 109 -6.89 1.38 -1.69
N ILE A 110 -5.92 2.01 -1.02
CA ILE A 110 -6.12 3.28 -0.30
C ILE A 110 -6.44 4.41 -1.30
N GLU A 111 -5.71 4.49 -2.42
CA GLU A 111 -5.99 5.47 -3.47
C GLU A 111 -7.44 5.33 -3.98
N PHE A 112 -7.90 4.10 -4.28
CA PHE A 112 -9.28 3.86 -4.70
C PHE A 112 -10.32 4.15 -3.60
N LEU A 113 -9.98 3.93 -2.32
CA LEU A 113 -10.83 4.31 -1.21
C LEU A 113 -11.02 5.83 -1.12
N HIS A 114 -10.01 6.60 -1.53
CA HIS A 114 -9.99 8.08 -1.53
C HIS A 114 -10.37 8.70 -2.88
N ALA A 115 -11.07 7.95 -3.75
CA ALA A 115 -11.50 8.46 -5.06
C ALA A 115 -12.38 9.73 -4.99
N ASP A 116 -13.06 9.96 -3.86
CA ASP A 116 -13.80 11.20 -3.57
C ASP A 116 -12.88 12.18 -2.79
N GLU A 117 -12.06 12.95 -3.51
CA GLU A 117 -10.99 13.80 -2.93
C GLU A 117 -11.45 14.77 -1.81
N ASP A 118 -12.72 15.21 -1.86
CA ASP A 118 -13.26 16.20 -0.93
C ASP A 118 -13.82 15.61 0.38
N LYS A 119 -13.89 14.28 0.52
CA LYS A 119 -14.59 13.64 1.64
C LYS A 119 -13.75 12.55 2.27
N MET A 120 -13.76 12.53 3.60
CA MET A 120 -13.19 11.40 4.33
C MET A 120 -13.99 10.13 4.01
N PRO A 121 -13.34 9.04 3.58
CA PRO A 121 -14.04 7.78 3.31
C PRO A 121 -14.73 7.25 4.56
N THR A 122 -15.92 6.68 4.40
CA THR A 122 -16.66 6.00 5.49
C THR A 122 -16.19 4.57 5.69
N GLY A 123 -15.53 4.00 4.68
CA GLY A 123 -14.86 2.71 4.71
C GLY A 123 -13.42 2.78 5.23
N PHE A 124 -12.71 1.65 5.15
CA PHE A 124 -11.31 1.55 5.55
C PHE A 124 -10.61 0.36 4.90
N VAL A 125 -9.27 0.38 4.88
CA VAL A 125 -8.43 -0.73 4.46
C VAL A 125 -7.78 -1.38 5.69
N MET A 126 -8.02 -2.67 5.90
CA MET A 126 -7.23 -3.51 6.80
C MET A 126 -6.16 -4.23 5.99
N ALA A 127 -4.89 -4.03 6.32
CA ALA A 127 -3.76 -4.63 5.63
C ALA A 127 -3.04 -5.60 6.56
N ASN A 128 -3.11 -6.89 6.26
CA ASN A 128 -2.59 -7.95 7.10
C ASN A 128 -1.38 -8.62 6.47
N ASP A 129 -0.35 -8.91 7.26
CA ASP A 129 0.73 -9.80 6.85
C ASP A 129 1.13 -10.75 7.99
N VAL A 130 1.60 -11.94 7.65
CA VAL A 130 2.06 -12.92 8.66
C VAL A 130 3.46 -12.58 9.18
N ASP A 131 4.30 -11.94 8.35
CA ASP A 131 5.66 -11.58 8.71
C ASP A 131 5.70 -10.19 9.36
N ASN A 132 6.13 -10.17 10.63
CA ASN A 132 6.16 -8.95 11.42
C ASN A 132 7.15 -7.91 10.87
N SER A 133 8.29 -8.34 10.31
CA SER A 133 9.30 -7.44 9.76
C SER A 133 8.79 -6.77 8.48
N ARG A 134 8.09 -7.52 7.63
CA ARG A 134 7.47 -7.02 6.40
C ARG A 134 6.29 -6.09 6.68
N CYS A 135 5.59 -6.24 7.80
CA CYS A 135 4.60 -5.26 8.23
C CYS A 135 5.19 -3.84 8.38
N TYR A 136 6.44 -3.69 8.82
CA TYR A 136 7.05 -2.35 8.93
C TYR A 136 7.39 -1.73 7.56
N MET A 137 7.71 -2.55 6.55
CA MET A 137 7.82 -2.07 5.17
C MET A 137 6.47 -1.55 4.65
N LEU A 138 5.40 -2.30 4.92
CA LEU A 138 4.02 -1.88 4.63
C LEU A 138 3.65 -0.58 5.35
N VAL A 139 4.07 -0.40 6.61
CA VAL A 139 3.90 0.88 7.34
C VAL A 139 4.58 2.03 6.61
N HIS A 140 5.82 1.83 6.14
CA HIS A 140 6.56 2.85 5.41
C HIS A 140 5.86 3.23 4.09
N GLN A 141 5.38 2.25 3.33
CA GLN A 141 4.65 2.52 2.09
C GLN A 141 3.31 3.21 2.34
N ALA A 142 2.53 2.75 3.31
CA ALA A 142 1.23 3.34 3.66
C ALA A 142 1.35 4.77 4.18
N LYS A 143 2.45 5.12 4.87
CA LYS A 143 2.70 6.48 5.37
C LYS A 143 2.77 7.52 4.25
N ARG A 144 3.20 7.14 3.04
CA ARG A 144 3.26 8.06 1.89
C ARG A 144 1.88 8.57 1.47
N LEU A 145 0.82 7.78 1.71
CA LEU A 145 -0.55 8.11 1.34
C LEU A 145 -1.33 8.84 2.45
N ASN A 146 -0.79 8.91 3.67
CA ASN A 146 -1.36 9.70 4.76
C ASN A 146 -2.87 9.49 5.01
N SER A 147 -3.36 8.26 4.84
CA SER A 147 -4.79 7.94 4.99
C SER A 147 -5.17 7.64 6.44
N PRO A 148 -6.21 8.28 7.03
CA PRO A 148 -6.71 7.97 8.36
C PRO A 148 -7.57 6.69 8.39
N CYS A 149 -7.83 6.10 7.22
CA CYS A 149 -8.71 4.96 7.02
C CYS A 149 -7.93 3.65 6.79
N ILE A 150 -6.79 3.46 7.48
CA ILE A 150 -5.97 2.23 7.39
C ILE A 150 -5.69 1.61 8.76
N VAL A 151 -5.73 0.27 8.83
CA VAL A 151 -5.23 -0.53 9.95
C VAL A 151 -4.27 -1.58 9.43
N ILE A 152 -3.06 -1.63 9.97
CA ILE A 152 -2.07 -2.66 9.65
C ILE A 152 -2.04 -3.68 10.77
N THR A 153 -2.23 -4.96 10.43
CA THR A 153 -2.27 -6.08 11.38
C THR A 153 -1.22 -7.12 11.06
N ASN A 154 -0.83 -7.89 12.08
CA ASN A 154 0.11 -8.99 11.92
C ASN A 154 -0.55 -10.30 12.40
N HIS A 155 -1.01 -11.11 11.47
CA HIS A 155 -1.69 -12.37 11.75
C HIS A 155 -1.55 -13.36 10.59
N ASP A 156 -1.62 -14.65 10.90
CA ASP A 156 -1.76 -15.69 9.88
C ASP A 156 -3.14 -15.59 9.22
N SER A 157 -3.15 -15.30 7.92
CA SER A 157 -4.34 -15.07 7.11
C SER A 157 -5.27 -16.28 7.05
N ALA A 158 -4.73 -17.50 7.15
CA ALA A 158 -5.52 -18.73 7.17
C ALA A 158 -6.37 -18.88 8.44
N PHE A 159 -5.99 -18.18 9.52
CA PHE A 159 -6.65 -18.24 10.83
C PHE A 159 -7.07 -16.86 11.34
N MET A 160 -7.18 -15.86 10.46
CA MET A 160 -7.45 -14.48 10.88
C MET A 160 -8.78 -14.38 11.62
N PRO A 161 -8.84 -13.84 12.85
CA PRO A 161 -10.08 -13.81 13.63
C PRO A 161 -11.17 -12.96 12.96
N SER A 162 -12.42 -13.20 13.36
CA SER A 162 -13.52 -12.30 12.98
C SER A 162 -13.36 -11.01 13.76
N ILE A 163 -13.28 -9.88 13.06
CA ILE A 163 -13.15 -8.56 13.67
C ILE A 163 -14.50 -8.16 14.26
N GLU A 164 -14.54 -7.60 15.46
CA GLU A 164 -15.76 -7.10 16.09
C GLU A 164 -15.91 -5.59 15.86
N VAL A 165 -17.15 -5.14 15.66
CA VAL A 165 -17.50 -3.71 15.60
C VAL A 165 -18.74 -3.46 16.45
N THR A 166 -18.97 -2.22 16.82
CA THR A 166 -20.18 -1.81 17.54
C THR A 166 -21.41 -2.09 16.67
N ASP A 167 -22.47 -2.61 17.28
CA ASP A 167 -23.73 -2.82 16.57
C ASP A 167 -24.43 -1.47 16.31
N GLU A 168 -24.84 -1.25 15.06
CA GLU A 168 -25.57 -0.06 14.64
C GLU A 168 -26.96 0.02 15.28
N GLN A 169 -27.58 -1.12 15.60
CA GLN A 169 -28.91 -1.17 16.21
C GLN A 169 -28.86 -1.04 17.73
N ASP A 170 -27.78 -1.53 18.36
CA ASP A 170 -27.58 -1.50 19.80
C ASP A 170 -26.12 -1.17 20.13
N PRO A 171 -25.78 0.11 20.36
CA PRO A 171 -24.41 0.54 20.65
C PRO A 171 -23.77 -0.09 21.90
N SER A 172 -24.57 -0.77 22.74
CA SER A 172 -24.07 -1.51 23.91
C SER A 172 -23.48 -2.88 23.55
N LYS A 173 -23.76 -3.38 22.34
CA LYS A 173 -23.32 -4.71 21.85
C LYS A 173 -22.28 -4.58 20.74
N THR A 174 -21.57 -5.69 20.50
CA THR A 174 -20.70 -5.86 19.35
C THR A 174 -21.28 -6.90 18.39
N LYS A 175 -20.97 -6.76 17.11
CA LYS A 175 -21.28 -7.74 16.05
C LYS A 175 -20.02 -8.05 15.24
N PRO A 176 -19.91 -9.25 14.66
CA PRO A 176 -18.84 -9.56 13.72
C PRO A 176 -18.90 -8.67 12.48
N LEU A 177 -17.78 -8.03 12.14
CA LEU A 177 -17.55 -7.30 10.91
C LEU A 177 -17.39 -8.28 9.75
N LYS A 178 -18.13 -8.01 8.68
CA LYS A 178 -17.90 -8.61 7.36
C LYS A 178 -17.34 -7.53 6.43
N PHE A 179 -16.39 -7.92 5.58
CA PHE A 179 -15.75 -7.04 4.61
C PHE A 179 -16.52 -7.03 3.29
N ASP A 180 -16.56 -5.87 2.64
CA ASP A 180 -17.22 -5.70 1.34
C ASP A 180 -16.29 -6.11 0.19
N ARG A 181 -14.98 -5.96 0.42
CA ARG A 181 -13.91 -6.26 -0.55
C ARG A 181 -12.76 -6.99 0.14
N ILE A 182 -12.30 -8.10 -0.45
CA ILE A 182 -11.14 -8.83 0.06
C ILE A 182 -10.15 -9.09 -1.08
N LEU A 183 -8.88 -8.79 -0.86
CA LEU A 183 -7.78 -9.17 -1.72
C LEU A 183 -7.01 -10.35 -1.10
N CYS A 184 -6.93 -11.44 -1.83
CA CYS A 184 -6.15 -12.63 -1.53
C CYS A 184 -5.01 -12.76 -2.54
N ASP A 185 -3.99 -11.90 -2.41
CA ASP A 185 -2.73 -12.05 -3.14
C ASP A 185 -1.83 -13.04 -2.41
N VAL A 186 -2.08 -14.32 -2.60
CA VAL A 186 -1.58 -15.37 -1.70
C VAL A 186 -0.12 -15.71 -1.97
N PRO A 187 0.65 -16.15 -0.95
CA PRO A 187 1.99 -16.70 -1.16
C PRO A 187 1.93 -17.88 -2.14
N CYS A 188 2.82 -17.88 -3.13
CA CYS A 188 2.88 -18.85 -4.21
C CYS A 188 4.33 -19.20 -4.55
N SER A 189 4.52 -20.15 -5.47
CA SER A 189 5.84 -20.57 -5.94
C SER A 189 6.62 -19.46 -6.65
N GLY A 190 5.92 -18.42 -7.13
CA GLY A 190 6.53 -17.28 -7.83
C GLY A 190 7.09 -17.64 -9.21
N ASP A 191 6.76 -18.81 -9.77
CA ASP A 191 7.32 -19.29 -11.04
C ASP A 191 6.94 -18.41 -12.26
N ALA A 192 5.95 -17.53 -12.11
CA ALA A 192 5.62 -16.53 -13.13
C ALA A 192 6.52 -15.28 -13.08
N THR A 193 7.40 -15.16 -12.08
CA THR A 193 8.31 -14.03 -11.88
C THR A 193 9.74 -14.28 -12.38
N LEU A 194 9.99 -15.40 -13.08
CA LEU A 194 11.33 -15.81 -13.56
C LEU A 194 12.09 -14.72 -14.34
N ARG A 195 11.38 -13.82 -15.07
CA ARG A 195 12.00 -12.68 -15.77
C ARG A 195 12.68 -11.68 -14.82
N LYS A 196 12.16 -11.53 -13.60
CA LYS A 196 12.66 -10.61 -12.57
C LYS A 196 13.53 -11.32 -11.53
N ASN A 197 13.19 -12.55 -11.21
CA ASN A 197 13.88 -13.36 -10.21
C ASN A 197 14.35 -14.69 -10.83
N PRO A 198 15.49 -14.68 -11.54
CA PRO A 198 16.01 -15.86 -12.23
C PRO A 198 16.39 -17.00 -11.27
N ASP A 199 16.69 -16.69 -10.00
CA ASP A 199 17.08 -17.68 -8.98
C ASP A 199 15.96 -18.69 -8.67
N ILE A 200 14.70 -18.33 -8.96
CA ILE A 200 13.57 -19.25 -8.81
C ILE A 200 13.76 -20.50 -9.67
N TRP A 201 14.38 -20.37 -10.86
CA TRP A 201 14.64 -21.50 -11.75
C TRP A 201 15.47 -22.60 -11.07
N LEU A 202 16.45 -22.22 -10.25
CA LEU A 202 17.35 -23.14 -9.57
C LEU A 202 16.67 -23.90 -8.42
N LYS A 203 15.58 -23.36 -7.87
CA LYS A 203 14.86 -23.91 -6.72
C LYS A 203 13.48 -24.46 -7.10
N TRP A 204 13.08 -24.34 -8.36
CA TRP A 204 11.77 -24.73 -8.82
C TRP A 204 11.58 -26.26 -8.72
N SER A 205 10.44 -26.68 -8.19
CA SER A 205 10.01 -28.08 -8.19
C SER A 205 8.48 -28.16 -8.15
N THR A 206 7.92 -29.22 -8.72
CA THR A 206 6.48 -29.53 -8.61
C THR A 206 6.03 -29.68 -7.15
N GLY A 207 6.92 -30.14 -6.28
CA GLY A 207 6.67 -30.23 -4.84
C GLY A 207 6.36 -28.90 -4.18
N ASN A 208 6.97 -27.79 -4.64
CA ASN A 208 6.78 -26.48 -4.04
C ASN A 208 5.33 -26.00 -4.20
N GLY A 209 4.80 -26.04 -5.43
CA GLY A 209 3.41 -25.64 -5.70
C GLY A 209 2.40 -26.54 -5.00
N ASN A 210 2.63 -27.87 -4.98
CA ASN A 210 1.76 -28.82 -4.29
C ASN A 210 1.63 -28.54 -2.79
N ASN A 211 2.76 -28.17 -2.14
CA ASN A 211 2.76 -27.86 -0.72
C ASN A 211 2.01 -26.55 -0.40
N LEU A 212 1.97 -25.60 -1.33
CA LEU A 212 1.31 -24.30 -1.16
C LEU A 212 -0.20 -24.37 -1.39
N HIS A 213 -0.70 -25.27 -2.24
CA HIS A 213 -2.13 -25.45 -2.52
C HIS A 213 -2.98 -25.46 -1.25
N GLY A 214 -2.58 -26.23 -0.24
CA GLY A 214 -3.33 -26.34 1.01
C GLY A 214 -3.36 -25.04 1.82
N VAL A 215 -2.27 -24.27 1.82
CA VAL A 215 -2.18 -22.96 2.50
C VAL A 215 -3.04 -21.94 1.75
N GLN A 216 -2.89 -21.85 0.44
CA GLN A 216 -3.63 -20.92 -0.43
C GLN A 216 -5.14 -21.15 -0.32
N TYR A 217 -5.58 -22.41 -0.35
CA TYR A 217 -6.98 -22.75 -0.13
C TYR A 217 -7.49 -22.32 1.25
N ARG A 218 -6.71 -22.50 2.33
CA ARG A 218 -7.16 -22.07 3.68
C ARG A 218 -7.29 -20.56 3.79
N ILE A 219 -6.35 -19.82 3.19
CA ILE A 219 -6.41 -18.34 3.12
C ILE A 219 -7.67 -17.93 2.35
N LEU A 220 -7.87 -18.46 1.15
CA LEU A 220 -9.04 -18.16 0.32
C LEU A 220 -10.36 -18.51 1.02
N ARG A 221 -10.47 -19.70 1.62
CA ARG A 221 -11.64 -20.13 2.38
C ARG A 221 -11.93 -19.19 3.53
N ARG A 222 -10.89 -18.77 4.29
CA ARG A 222 -11.05 -17.81 5.38
C ARG A 222 -11.46 -16.43 4.86
N GLY A 223 -10.91 -15.99 3.74
CA GLY A 223 -11.35 -14.78 3.04
C GLY A 223 -12.84 -14.81 2.73
N CYS A 224 -13.35 -15.89 2.12
CA CYS A 224 -14.78 -16.05 1.85
C CYS A 224 -15.64 -16.04 3.13
N THR A 225 -15.16 -16.61 4.24
CA THR A 225 -15.84 -16.52 5.55
C THR A 225 -15.90 -15.08 6.06
N LEU A 226 -14.86 -14.27 5.85
CA LEU A 226 -14.83 -12.87 6.30
C LEU A 226 -15.60 -11.93 5.36
N LEU A 227 -15.91 -12.39 4.15
CA LEU A 227 -16.64 -11.63 3.13
C LEU A 227 -18.14 -11.52 3.45
N ALA A 228 -18.70 -10.34 3.25
CA ALA A 228 -20.14 -10.09 3.31
C ALA A 228 -20.87 -10.80 2.15
N ALA A 229 -22.15 -11.10 2.32
CA ALA A 229 -23.01 -11.43 1.19
C ALA A 229 -23.17 -10.20 0.29
N GLY A 230 -23.06 -10.37 -1.03
CA GLY A 230 -22.87 -9.32 -2.03
C GLY A 230 -21.44 -8.78 -2.10
N GLY A 231 -20.51 -9.29 -1.28
CA GLY A 231 -19.11 -8.88 -1.28
C GLY A 231 -18.32 -9.51 -2.43
N ARG A 232 -17.23 -8.84 -2.82
CA ARG A 232 -16.31 -9.29 -3.86
C ARG A 232 -14.94 -9.66 -3.28
N LEU A 233 -14.39 -10.78 -3.71
CA LEU A 233 -13.04 -11.22 -3.37
C LEU A 233 -12.22 -11.41 -4.64
N VAL A 234 -10.99 -10.92 -4.65
CA VAL A 234 -10.03 -11.17 -5.72
C VAL A 234 -8.97 -12.12 -5.21
N TYR A 235 -8.82 -13.24 -5.88
CA TYR A 235 -7.74 -14.20 -5.67
C TYR A 235 -6.67 -13.98 -6.73
N SER A 236 -5.41 -13.84 -6.32
CA SER A 236 -4.30 -13.67 -7.27
C SER A 236 -3.03 -14.39 -6.82
N THR A 237 -2.22 -14.77 -7.82
CA THR A 237 -0.88 -15.33 -7.64
C THR A 237 0.06 -14.81 -8.73
N CYS A 238 1.36 -14.79 -8.43
CA CYS A 238 2.40 -14.69 -9.45
C CYS A 238 2.93 -16.08 -9.84
N SER A 239 2.02 -17.04 -10.03
CA SER A 239 2.34 -18.41 -10.47
C SER A 239 1.58 -18.82 -11.73
N PHE A 240 2.24 -19.61 -12.59
CA PHE A 240 1.58 -20.27 -13.73
C PHE A 240 0.97 -21.64 -13.37
N ASN A 241 1.33 -22.19 -12.22
CA ASN A 241 0.95 -23.55 -11.83
C ASN A 241 -0.58 -23.65 -11.58
N PRO A 242 -1.32 -24.48 -12.33
CA PRO A 242 -2.77 -24.64 -12.13
C PRO A 242 -3.13 -25.19 -10.75
N LEU A 243 -2.19 -25.86 -10.07
CA LEU A 243 -2.40 -26.38 -8.71
C LEU A 243 -2.46 -25.28 -7.66
N GLU A 244 -1.85 -24.14 -7.96
CA GLU A 244 -1.89 -22.93 -7.12
C GLU A 244 -3.00 -21.98 -7.58
N ASN A 245 -3.65 -22.25 -8.70
CA ASN A 245 -4.60 -21.34 -9.35
C ASN A 245 -5.99 -21.99 -9.40
N GLU A 246 -6.34 -22.58 -10.54
CA GLU A 246 -7.67 -23.15 -10.78
C GLU A 246 -8.02 -24.28 -9.83
N ALA A 247 -7.07 -25.12 -9.43
CA ALA A 247 -7.34 -26.22 -8.50
C ALA A 247 -7.76 -25.69 -7.11
N VAL A 248 -7.16 -24.59 -6.65
CA VAL A 248 -7.51 -23.93 -5.37
C VAL A 248 -8.94 -23.39 -5.45
N LEU A 249 -9.27 -22.70 -6.54
CA LEU A 249 -10.61 -22.15 -6.79
C LEU A 249 -11.66 -23.24 -6.92
N LEU A 250 -11.39 -24.29 -7.70
CA LEU A 250 -12.30 -25.42 -7.91
C LEU A 250 -12.65 -26.09 -6.58
N ARG A 251 -11.64 -26.31 -5.72
CA ARG A 251 -11.88 -26.86 -4.39
C ARG A 251 -12.80 -25.96 -3.57
N LEU A 252 -12.56 -24.65 -3.52
CA LEU A 252 -13.42 -23.71 -2.82
C LEU A 252 -14.87 -23.76 -3.37
N LEU A 253 -15.04 -23.70 -4.69
CA LEU A 253 -16.34 -23.63 -5.34
C LEU A 253 -17.17 -24.91 -5.13
N ARG A 254 -16.52 -26.09 -5.09
CA ARG A 254 -17.15 -27.37 -4.70
C ARG A 254 -17.75 -27.29 -3.31
N GLU A 255 -16.97 -26.82 -2.34
CA GLU A 255 -17.40 -26.75 -0.94
C GLU A 255 -18.39 -25.61 -0.69
N ALA A 256 -18.33 -24.52 -1.46
CA ALA A 256 -19.20 -23.35 -1.26
C ALA A 256 -20.67 -23.63 -1.63
N GLY A 257 -20.97 -24.76 -2.29
CA GLY A 257 -22.35 -25.19 -2.54
C GLY A 257 -23.19 -24.19 -3.36
N GLY A 258 -22.55 -23.36 -4.19
CA GLY A 258 -23.21 -22.32 -4.99
C GLY A 258 -23.34 -20.95 -4.30
N ALA A 259 -22.89 -20.80 -3.05
CA ALA A 259 -22.88 -19.51 -2.35
C ALA A 259 -21.79 -18.54 -2.86
N VAL A 260 -20.85 -19.02 -3.68
CA VAL A 260 -19.77 -18.25 -4.29
C VAL A 260 -19.66 -18.62 -5.77
N HIS A 261 -19.48 -17.63 -6.65
CA HIS A 261 -19.31 -17.83 -8.08
C HIS A 261 -18.18 -16.96 -8.68
N LEU A 262 -17.62 -17.43 -9.80
CA LEU A 262 -16.66 -16.65 -10.58
C LEU A 262 -17.35 -15.56 -11.41
N CYS A 263 -16.74 -14.38 -11.41
CA CYS A 263 -17.22 -13.20 -12.12
C CYS A 263 -16.33 -12.92 -13.34
N ASP A 264 -16.96 -12.62 -14.47
CA ASP A 264 -16.26 -12.11 -15.65
C ASP A 264 -16.02 -10.59 -15.49
N VAL A 265 -14.75 -10.21 -15.40
CA VAL A 265 -14.29 -8.82 -15.22
C VAL A 265 -13.49 -8.31 -16.42
N THR A 266 -13.54 -9.02 -17.56
CA THR A 266 -12.76 -8.68 -18.76
C THR A 266 -13.09 -7.29 -19.30
N HIS A 267 -14.35 -6.87 -19.18
CA HIS A 267 -14.81 -5.52 -19.54
C HIS A 267 -14.14 -4.39 -18.72
N MET A 268 -13.59 -4.70 -17.54
CA MET A 268 -12.88 -3.74 -16.69
C MET A 268 -11.41 -3.56 -17.12
N LEU A 269 -10.90 -4.40 -18.02
CA LEU A 269 -9.48 -4.43 -18.41
C LEU A 269 -9.31 -4.21 -19.92
N PRO A 270 -9.79 -3.07 -20.48
CA PRO A 270 -9.72 -2.84 -21.92
C PRO A 270 -8.28 -2.80 -22.44
N GLY A 271 -8.00 -3.60 -23.48
CA GLY A 271 -6.68 -3.66 -24.10
C GLY A 271 -5.62 -4.48 -23.35
N LEU A 272 -6.02 -5.20 -22.30
CA LEU A 272 -5.18 -6.24 -21.71
C LEU A 272 -5.32 -7.54 -22.53
N GLU A 273 -4.19 -8.10 -22.95
CA GLU A 273 -4.13 -9.44 -23.51
C GLU A 273 -3.93 -10.48 -22.41
N PHE A 274 -4.73 -11.54 -22.44
CA PHE A 274 -4.67 -12.62 -21.46
C PHE A 274 -5.17 -13.93 -22.07
N ALA A 275 -4.74 -15.05 -21.47
CA ALA A 275 -5.33 -16.36 -21.68
C ALA A 275 -6.44 -16.62 -20.64
N LYS A 276 -7.46 -17.38 -21.03
CA LYS A 276 -8.52 -17.83 -20.12
C LYS A 276 -7.99 -18.87 -19.12
N GLY A 277 -8.70 -19.04 -18.01
CA GLY A 277 -8.43 -20.09 -17.03
C GLY A 277 -8.45 -21.49 -17.66
N MET A 278 -7.62 -22.39 -17.11
CA MET A 278 -7.48 -23.76 -17.58
C MET A 278 -8.65 -24.61 -17.07
N THR A 279 -9.12 -25.53 -17.91
CA THR A 279 -10.14 -26.53 -17.56
C THR A 279 -9.57 -27.94 -17.41
N HIS A 280 -8.30 -28.13 -17.77
CA HIS A 280 -7.61 -29.41 -17.67
C HIS A 280 -6.13 -29.20 -17.30
N TRP A 281 -5.61 -30.06 -16.43
CA TRP A 281 -4.20 -30.12 -16.03
C TRP A 281 -3.91 -31.49 -15.41
N ARG A 282 -2.62 -31.81 -15.22
CA ARG A 282 -2.17 -33.06 -14.58
C ARG A 282 -1.29 -32.75 -13.38
N PRO A 283 -1.68 -33.13 -12.16
CA PRO A 283 -0.81 -33.02 -11.01
C PRO A 283 0.45 -33.86 -11.18
N ALA A 284 1.58 -33.40 -10.64
CA ALA A 284 2.85 -34.13 -10.68
C ALA A 284 3.43 -34.36 -9.29
N SER A 285 4.09 -35.50 -9.06
CA SER A 285 4.90 -35.74 -7.86
C SER A 285 6.22 -34.98 -7.92
N LYS A 286 6.98 -34.99 -6.81
CA LYS A 286 8.32 -34.36 -6.76
C LYS A 286 9.31 -34.96 -7.76
N ASP A 287 9.11 -36.22 -8.15
CA ASP A 287 9.92 -36.92 -9.15
C ASP A 287 9.52 -36.55 -10.60
N MET A 288 8.69 -35.51 -10.79
CA MET A 288 8.18 -35.05 -12.10
C MET A 288 7.32 -36.09 -12.84
N VAL A 289 6.73 -37.05 -12.12
CA VAL A 289 5.75 -38.00 -12.69
C VAL A 289 4.36 -37.37 -12.64
N PHE A 290 3.71 -37.25 -13.79
CA PHE A 290 2.37 -36.68 -13.96
C PHE A 290 1.30 -37.77 -13.87
N TYR A 291 0.17 -37.45 -13.25
CA TYR A 291 -0.95 -38.37 -13.05
C TYR A 291 -2.24 -37.81 -13.67
N ASP A 292 -2.99 -38.67 -14.35
CA ASP A 292 -4.30 -38.33 -14.91
C ASP A 292 -5.42 -38.52 -13.87
N LYS A 293 -5.26 -39.47 -12.94
CA LYS A 293 -6.22 -39.77 -11.87
C LYS A 293 -5.54 -39.93 -10.51
N TYR A 294 -6.28 -39.69 -9.44
CA TYR A 294 -5.76 -39.80 -8.08
C TYR A 294 -5.42 -41.24 -7.70
N GLU A 295 -6.18 -42.20 -8.20
CA GLU A 295 -5.98 -43.63 -7.94
C GLU A 295 -4.63 -44.14 -8.45
N ASP A 296 -4.04 -43.46 -9.44
CA ASP A 296 -2.74 -43.80 -10.01
C ASP A 296 -1.56 -43.23 -9.17
N VAL A 297 -1.84 -42.41 -8.15
CA VAL A 297 -0.81 -41.78 -7.31
C VAL A 297 -0.30 -42.81 -6.28
N PRO A 298 1.00 -43.16 -6.30
CA PRO A 298 1.57 -44.08 -5.32
C PRO A 298 1.41 -43.56 -3.88
N GLU A 299 1.21 -44.47 -2.92
CA GLU A 299 0.96 -44.15 -1.50
C GLU A 299 1.98 -43.14 -0.92
N LYS A 300 3.27 -43.28 -1.28
CA LYS A 300 4.34 -42.36 -0.87
C LYS A 300 4.11 -40.89 -1.27
N TRP A 301 3.33 -40.64 -2.31
CA TRP A 301 3.07 -39.31 -2.87
C TRP A 301 1.67 -38.75 -2.55
N GLN A 302 0.77 -39.54 -1.95
CA GLN A 302 -0.63 -39.12 -1.68
C GLN A 302 -0.76 -37.96 -0.68
N THR A 303 0.26 -37.72 0.15
CA THR A 303 0.30 -36.56 1.07
C THR A 303 0.60 -35.25 0.34
N VAL A 304 1.29 -35.34 -0.80
CA VAL A 304 1.75 -34.22 -1.63
C VAL A 304 0.78 -33.98 -2.79
N VAL A 305 0.42 -35.03 -3.52
CA VAL A 305 -0.57 -34.98 -4.61
C VAL A 305 -1.90 -35.47 -4.04
N ARG A 306 -2.86 -34.54 -3.88
CA ARG A 306 -4.12 -34.80 -3.17
C ARG A 306 -5.31 -34.86 -4.14
N PRO A 307 -6.43 -35.51 -3.78
CA PRO A 307 -7.58 -35.63 -4.67
C PRO A 307 -8.12 -34.28 -5.15
N GLN A 308 -8.08 -33.25 -4.30
CA GLN A 308 -8.60 -31.92 -4.62
C GLN A 308 -7.75 -31.15 -5.66
N MET A 309 -6.58 -31.68 -6.02
CA MET A 309 -5.69 -31.07 -7.02
C MET A 309 -6.03 -31.47 -8.45
N PHE A 310 -6.90 -32.47 -8.66
CA PHE A 310 -7.25 -32.97 -9.99
C PHE A 310 -8.27 -32.07 -10.70
N PRO A 311 -8.24 -32.01 -12.04
CA PRO A 311 -9.10 -31.13 -12.84
C PRO A 311 -10.61 -31.42 -12.66
N PRO A 312 -11.47 -30.47 -13.06
CA PRO A 312 -12.92 -30.66 -13.02
C PRO A 312 -13.40 -31.72 -14.02
N THR A 313 -14.57 -32.30 -13.74
CA THR A 313 -15.32 -33.10 -14.72
C THR A 313 -15.99 -32.18 -15.77
N ALA A 314 -16.52 -32.76 -16.85
CA ALA A 314 -17.23 -32.00 -17.88
C ALA A 314 -18.42 -31.19 -17.32
N GLU A 315 -19.21 -31.78 -16.42
CA GLU A 315 -20.32 -31.10 -15.75
C GLU A 315 -19.85 -29.95 -14.85
N GLU A 316 -18.70 -30.11 -14.20
CA GLU A 316 -18.11 -29.09 -13.33
C GLU A 316 -17.53 -27.93 -14.12
N ILE A 317 -17.03 -28.15 -15.34
CA ILE A 317 -16.56 -27.08 -16.23
C ILE A 317 -17.72 -26.12 -16.53
N GLU A 318 -18.87 -26.65 -16.96
CA GLU A 318 -20.05 -25.83 -17.25
C GLU A 318 -20.58 -25.11 -16.01
N LYS A 319 -20.55 -25.79 -14.85
CA LYS A 319 -21.04 -25.26 -13.59
C LYS A 319 -20.16 -24.14 -13.00
N TYR A 320 -18.85 -24.35 -12.97
CA TYR A 320 -17.93 -23.47 -12.26
C TYR A 320 -17.27 -22.42 -13.15
N GLN A 321 -17.25 -22.63 -14.48
CA GLN A 321 -16.84 -21.62 -15.46
C GLN A 321 -15.43 -21.07 -15.19
N LEU A 322 -14.46 -21.96 -15.00
CA LEU A 322 -13.07 -21.60 -14.68
C LEU A 322 -12.42 -20.74 -15.78
N GLU A 323 -12.94 -20.77 -17.00
CA GLU A 323 -12.51 -19.91 -18.11
C GLU A 323 -12.68 -18.41 -17.85
N LYS A 324 -13.46 -18.03 -16.83
CA LYS A 324 -13.56 -16.65 -16.33
C LYS A 324 -12.30 -16.16 -15.60
N CYS A 325 -11.40 -17.07 -15.20
CA CYS A 325 -10.12 -16.69 -14.63
C CYS A 325 -9.22 -16.09 -15.73
N ILE A 326 -8.32 -15.20 -15.31
CA ILE A 326 -7.43 -14.44 -16.19
C ILE A 326 -6.00 -14.91 -15.94
N ARG A 327 -5.34 -15.41 -16.98
CA ARG A 327 -3.90 -15.76 -17.01
C ARG A 327 -3.16 -14.77 -17.88
N ILE A 328 -2.27 -13.99 -17.28
CA ILE A 328 -1.44 -13.03 -18.00
C ILE A 328 -0.09 -13.66 -18.25
N LEU A 329 0.27 -13.82 -19.52
CA LEU A 329 1.50 -14.47 -19.92
C LEU A 329 2.49 -13.45 -20.51
N PRO A 330 3.77 -13.46 -20.10
CA PRO A 330 4.75 -12.46 -20.50
C PRO A 330 4.88 -12.25 -22.01
N HIS A 331 4.74 -13.32 -22.80
CA HIS A 331 4.92 -13.28 -24.25
C HIS A 331 3.72 -12.67 -25.01
N GLN A 332 2.58 -12.45 -24.35
CA GLN A 332 1.39 -11.87 -25.00
C GLN A 332 1.56 -10.36 -25.17
N GLN A 333 1.99 -9.65 -24.13
CA GLN A 333 2.03 -8.19 -24.14
C GLN A 333 3.28 -7.61 -23.44
N ASP A 334 4.38 -8.38 -23.39
CA ASP A 334 5.62 -7.99 -22.70
C ASP A 334 5.41 -7.56 -21.24
N THR A 335 4.65 -8.38 -20.52
CA THR A 335 4.30 -8.15 -19.12
C THR A 335 5.08 -9.09 -18.19
N GLY A 336 4.83 -8.96 -16.88
CA GLY A 336 5.06 -10.04 -15.94
C GLY A 336 4.10 -11.22 -16.16
N GLY A 337 4.28 -12.29 -15.40
CA GLY A 337 3.38 -13.44 -15.37
C GLY A 337 2.47 -13.39 -14.15
N PHE A 338 1.17 -13.63 -14.32
CA PHE A 338 0.21 -13.46 -13.22
C PHE A 338 -1.09 -14.22 -13.44
N PHE A 339 -1.78 -14.54 -12.35
CA PHE A 339 -3.12 -15.15 -12.34
C PHE A 339 -4.08 -14.31 -11.50
N VAL A 340 -5.30 -14.10 -11.99
CA VAL A 340 -6.35 -13.36 -11.30
C VAL A 340 -7.69 -14.06 -11.46
N ALA A 341 -8.43 -14.19 -10.37
CA ALA A 341 -9.81 -14.64 -10.37
C ALA A 341 -10.65 -13.77 -9.44
N VAL A 342 -11.87 -13.44 -9.89
CA VAL A 342 -12.81 -12.60 -9.13
C VAL A 342 -13.99 -13.46 -8.70
N LEU A 343 -14.25 -13.47 -7.40
CA LEU A 343 -15.30 -14.23 -6.74
C LEU A 343 -16.31 -13.26 -6.12
N GLU A 344 -17.59 -13.61 -6.18
CA GLU A 344 -18.65 -12.90 -5.47
C GLU A 344 -19.41 -13.90 -4.59
N LYS A 345 -19.67 -13.51 -3.35
CA LYS A 345 -20.42 -14.33 -2.37
C LYS A 345 -21.86 -13.87 -2.34
N THR A 346 -22.79 -14.70 -2.75
CA THR A 346 -24.22 -14.36 -2.84
C THR A 346 -25.04 -14.81 -1.63
N ALA A 347 -24.53 -15.79 -0.87
CA ALA A 347 -25.22 -16.35 0.28
C ALA A 347 -24.24 -16.73 1.40
N ASN A 348 -24.78 -17.10 2.56
CA ASN A 348 -23.98 -17.66 3.65
C ASN A 348 -23.37 -19.00 3.24
N LEU A 349 -22.14 -19.23 3.67
CA LEU A 349 -21.39 -20.42 3.28
C LEU A 349 -21.88 -21.64 4.07
N PRO A 350 -21.85 -22.85 3.50
CA PRO A 350 -22.27 -24.06 4.21
C PRO A 350 -21.54 -24.25 5.56
N TRP A 351 -20.23 -23.96 5.59
CA TRP A 351 -19.41 -24.09 6.79
C TRP A 351 -19.53 -22.94 7.80
N GLU A 352 -20.23 -21.85 7.47
CA GLU A 352 -20.53 -20.81 8.47
C GLU A 352 -21.62 -21.27 9.45
N LYS A 353 -22.42 -22.29 9.09
CA LYS A 353 -23.42 -22.89 9.99
C LYS A 353 -22.78 -23.79 11.06
N GLU A 354 -21.69 -24.47 10.72
CA GLU A 354 -20.94 -25.33 11.65
C GLU A 354 -20.26 -24.52 12.76
N ASP A 355 -19.87 -23.27 12.48
CA ASP A 355 -19.29 -22.34 13.46
C ASP A 355 -20.36 -21.66 14.37
N ALA A 356 -21.66 -21.81 14.06
CA ALA A 356 -22.76 -21.12 14.73
C ALA A 356 -23.43 -21.94 15.85
N GLU A 357 -23.18 -23.25 15.93
CA GLU A 357 -23.55 -24.03 17.11
C GLU A 357 -22.45 -23.84 18.16
N PRO A 358 -22.73 -23.22 19.32
CA PRO A 358 -21.82 -23.35 20.44
C PRO A 358 -21.78 -24.84 20.76
N GLN A 359 -20.63 -25.48 20.54
CA GLN A 359 -20.37 -26.80 21.08
C GLN A 359 -20.49 -26.68 22.60
N LEU A 360 -21.68 -26.95 23.12
CA LEU A 360 -21.89 -27.37 24.49
C LEU A 360 -21.16 -28.71 24.60
N GLU A 361 -19.87 -28.67 24.92
CA GLU A 361 -19.15 -29.84 25.37
C GLU A 361 -19.93 -30.42 26.55
N GLN A 362 -20.69 -31.49 26.30
CA GLN A 362 -21.12 -32.38 27.37
C GLN A 362 -19.83 -32.89 28.04
N PRO A 363 -19.75 -32.90 29.39
CA PRO A 363 -18.56 -33.39 30.07
C PRO A 363 -18.44 -34.89 29.85
N GLN A 364 -17.79 -35.29 28.75
CA GLN A 364 -17.17 -36.59 28.64
C GLN A 364 -15.87 -36.52 29.45
N GLU A 365 -15.65 -37.53 30.30
CA GLU A 365 -14.41 -37.69 31.07
C GLU A 365 -13.20 -37.74 30.12
N VAL A 366 -12.57 -36.58 29.91
CA VAL A 366 -11.33 -36.46 29.16
C VAL A 366 -10.19 -36.94 30.05
N LYS A 367 -9.61 -38.09 29.71
CA LYS A 367 -8.23 -38.41 30.07
C LYS A 367 -7.35 -37.24 29.62
N SER A 368 -6.77 -36.54 30.59
CA SER A 368 -6.02 -35.29 30.45
C SER A 368 -5.11 -35.25 29.21
N ALA A 369 -5.56 -34.58 28.15
CA ALA A 369 -4.66 -34.05 27.14
C ALA A 369 -3.91 -32.86 27.77
N PRO A 370 -2.62 -32.66 27.45
CA PRO A 370 -1.84 -31.57 28.01
C PRO A 370 -2.47 -30.23 27.62
N PRO A 371 -2.44 -29.23 28.52
CA PRO A 371 -3.13 -27.96 28.32
C PRO A 371 -2.65 -27.30 27.02
N GLN A 372 -3.59 -27.00 26.11
CA GLN A 372 -3.30 -26.15 24.96
C GLN A 372 -2.83 -24.79 25.49
N LYS A 373 -1.54 -24.50 25.30
CA LYS A 373 -0.98 -23.19 25.61
C LYS A 373 -1.75 -22.12 24.85
N ARG A 374 -2.33 -21.14 25.55
CA ARG A 374 -2.70 -19.84 24.94
C ARG A 374 -1.54 -19.40 24.05
N ARG A 375 -1.77 -19.27 22.75
CA ARG A 375 -0.75 -18.74 21.82
C ARG A 375 -0.38 -17.35 22.33
N ARG A 376 0.84 -17.21 22.88
CA ARG A 376 1.41 -15.89 23.13
C ARG A 376 1.51 -15.20 21.78
N MET A 377 0.86 -14.05 21.61
CA MET A 377 1.12 -13.16 20.48
C MET A 377 2.61 -12.77 20.55
N GLY A 378 3.45 -13.47 19.80
CA GLY A 378 4.89 -13.24 19.78
C GLY A 378 5.27 -11.96 19.03
N GLY A 379 6.49 -11.48 19.26
CA GLY A 379 7.09 -10.33 18.59
C GLY A 379 7.19 -9.08 19.47
N TYR A 380 7.53 -7.94 18.85
CA TYR A 380 7.70 -6.67 19.53
C TYR A 380 6.41 -6.24 20.24
N ARG A 381 6.57 -5.66 21.44
CA ARG A 381 5.47 -5.04 22.17
C ARG A 381 5.19 -3.69 21.51
N GLU A 382 4.13 -3.64 20.71
CA GLU A 382 3.70 -2.39 20.09
C GLU A 382 3.26 -1.38 21.15
N ASP A 383 3.49 -0.10 20.85
CA ASP A 383 2.97 0.99 21.66
C ASP A 383 1.43 0.96 21.70
N PRO A 384 0.82 1.27 22.85
CA PRO A 384 -0.63 1.19 23.02
C PRO A 384 -1.36 2.22 22.16
N PHE A 385 -2.57 1.88 21.69
CA PHE A 385 -3.45 2.81 20.99
C PHE A 385 -4.40 3.48 21.99
N VAL A 386 -4.04 4.67 22.45
CA VAL A 386 -4.80 5.38 23.49
C VAL A 386 -5.62 6.48 22.86
N PHE A 387 -6.92 6.22 22.67
CA PHE A 387 -7.88 7.19 22.16
C PHE A 387 -8.22 8.26 23.19
N PHE A 388 -8.52 9.45 22.68
CA PHE A 388 -8.95 10.59 23.48
C PHE A 388 -10.28 10.29 24.19
N GLY A 389 -10.34 10.58 25.49
CA GLY A 389 -11.57 10.54 26.27
C GLY A 389 -12.45 11.79 26.10
N ASN A 390 -13.49 11.90 26.93
CA ASN A 390 -14.31 13.12 26.99
C ASN A 390 -13.54 14.31 27.59
N ASP A 391 -12.60 14.03 28.51
CA ASP A 391 -11.90 15.04 29.32
C ASP A 391 -10.38 15.05 29.05
N GLU A 392 -9.99 15.27 27.80
CA GLU A 392 -8.57 15.39 27.43
C GLU A 392 -8.04 16.81 27.66
N ASP A 393 -7.09 16.92 28.59
CA ASP A 393 -6.46 18.16 29.05
C ASP A 393 -5.90 19.05 27.91
N VAL A 394 -5.32 18.43 26.89
CA VAL A 394 -4.68 19.13 25.77
C VAL A 394 -5.67 19.60 24.70
N PHE A 395 -6.86 19.00 24.59
CA PHE A 395 -7.76 19.24 23.47
C PHE A 395 -8.39 20.65 23.47
N PRO A 396 -8.85 21.24 24.60
CA PRO A 396 -9.39 22.60 24.61
C PRO A 396 -8.42 23.66 24.05
N SER A 397 -7.12 23.52 24.35
CA SER A 397 -6.08 24.41 23.80
C SER A 397 -5.95 24.26 22.29
N ILE A 398 -5.97 23.02 21.77
CA ILE A 398 -5.93 22.73 20.33
C ILE A 398 -7.18 23.28 19.63
N LYS A 399 -8.38 22.97 20.15
CA LYS A 399 -9.66 23.41 19.59
C LYS A 399 -9.74 24.93 19.50
N SER A 400 -9.40 25.64 20.57
CA SER A 400 -9.40 27.10 20.61
C SER A 400 -8.37 27.70 19.65
N TYR A 401 -7.15 27.17 19.62
CA TYR A 401 -6.08 27.71 18.79
C TYR A 401 -6.31 27.53 17.29
N TYR A 402 -6.76 26.35 16.85
CA TYR A 402 -7.05 26.06 15.45
C TYR A 402 -8.47 26.42 15.02
N ASP A 403 -9.27 26.97 15.94
CA ASP A 403 -10.67 27.31 15.69
C ASP A 403 -11.42 26.11 15.10
N LEU A 404 -11.20 24.92 15.70
CA LEU A 404 -11.75 23.67 15.16
C LEU A 404 -13.27 23.71 15.21
N LYS A 405 -13.90 23.35 14.09
CA LYS A 405 -15.35 23.23 13.96
C LYS A 405 -15.93 22.27 15.02
N ASP A 406 -17.16 22.55 15.44
CA ASP A 406 -17.84 21.78 16.49
C ASP A 406 -18.26 20.37 16.06
N ASP A 407 -18.32 20.10 14.76
CA ASP A 407 -18.62 18.78 14.19
C ASP A 407 -17.43 17.81 14.20
N PHE A 408 -16.22 18.28 14.53
CA PHE A 408 -15.06 17.42 14.70
C PHE A 408 -15.15 16.57 15.98
N ASP A 409 -15.12 15.24 15.84
CA ASP A 409 -15.08 14.32 16.98
C ASP A 409 -13.64 14.13 17.52
N PRO A 410 -13.29 14.72 18.69
CA PRO A 410 -11.96 14.55 19.28
C PRO A 410 -11.62 13.10 19.62
N LYS A 411 -12.61 12.22 19.79
CA LYS A 411 -12.36 10.82 20.15
C LYS A 411 -11.68 10.04 19.02
N CYS A 412 -11.71 10.57 17.80
CA CYS A 412 -10.96 10.04 16.65
C CYS A 412 -9.46 10.36 16.72
N LEU A 413 -9.02 11.14 17.71
CA LEU A 413 -7.60 11.35 18.01
C LEU A 413 -7.09 10.25 18.95
N LEU A 414 -5.87 9.80 18.69
CA LEU A 414 -5.16 8.83 19.54
C LEU A 414 -3.71 9.23 19.77
N THR A 415 -3.14 8.70 20.85
CA THR A 415 -1.70 8.75 21.14
C THR A 415 -1.14 7.34 21.29
N ARG A 416 0.19 7.25 21.29
CA ARG A 416 0.94 5.98 21.44
C ARG A 416 1.49 5.77 22.86
N CYS A 417 0.93 6.44 23.86
CA CYS A 417 1.42 6.34 25.25
C CYS A 417 0.28 6.47 26.25
N HIS A 418 0.26 5.61 27.28
CA HIS A 418 -0.67 5.77 28.41
C HIS A 418 -0.22 6.86 29.39
N VAL A 419 1.08 6.98 29.60
CA VAL A 419 1.69 7.84 30.62
C VAL A 419 2.80 8.68 30.00
N GLY A 420 2.91 9.93 30.45
CA GLY A 420 3.95 10.86 30.01
C GLY A 420 3.44 11.91 29.04
N LYS A 421 4.36 12.74 28.54
CA LYS A 421 4.01 13.83 27.62
C LYS A 421 3.63 13.27 26.26
N LYS A 422 2.39 13.55 25.84
CA LYS A 422 1.88 13.26 24.50
C LYS A 422 2.73 13.96 23.44
N LYS A 423 3.65 13.25 22.79
CA LYS A 423 4.56 13.79 21.75
C LYS A 423 3.87 13.98 20.41
N ASN A 424 3.14 12.97 19.96
CA ASN A 424 2.44 12.95 18.67
C ASN A 424 0.98 12.53 18.91
N ILE A 425 0.07 13.20 18.22
CA ILE A 425 -1.36 12.86 18.19
C ILE A 425 -1.69 12.47 16.75
N TYR A 426 -2.34 11.32 16.61
CA TYR A 426 -2.72 10.72 15.34
C TYR A 426 -4.24 10.81 15.17
N LEU A 427 -4.69 11.00 13.94
CA LEU A 427 -6.11 10.97 13.56
C LEU A 427 -6.42 9.65 12.86
N VAL A 428 -7.55 9.05 13.19
CA VAL A 428 -8.15 7.93 12.45
C VAL A 428 -9.58 8.26 12.05
N SER A 429 -10.15 7.50 11.12
CA SER A 429 -11.59 7.58 10.86
C SER A 429 -12.41 6.95 11.99
N PRO A 430 -13.70 7.31 12.14
CA PRO A 430 -14.56 6.74 13.19
C PRO A 430 -14.66 5.21 13.14
N VAL A 431 -14.72 4.62 11.93
CA VAL A 431 -14.79 3.16 11.76
C VAL A 431 -13.48 2.48 12.20
N VAL A 432 -12.33 3.08 11.89
CA VAL A 432 -11.03 2.56 12.31
C VAL A 432 -10.89 2.61 13.83
N ARG A 433 -11.32 3.71 14.46
CA ARG A 433 -11.37 3.81 15.92
C ARG A 433 -12.14 2.65 16.54
N ASP A 434 -13.36 2.40 16.08
CA ASP A 434 -14.21 1.33 16.60
C ASP A 434 -13.54 -0.04 16.46
N VAL A 435 -13.00 -0.34 15.27
CA VAL A 435 -12.25 -1.57 15.01
C VAL A 435 -11.07 -1.73 15.97
N VAL A 436 -10.26 -0.68 16.18
CA VAL A 436 -9.10 -0.77 17.08
C VAL A 436 -9.53 -1.01 18.52
N GLN A 437 -10.49 -0.23 19.04
CA GLN A 437 -10.94 -0.32 20.44
C GLN A 437 -11.57 -1.67 20.77
N ARG A 438 -12.27 -2.30 19.81
CA ARG A 438 -12.94 -3.59 20.04
C ARG A 438 -12.01 -4.79 19.86
N ASN A 439 -10.90 -4.64 19.13
CA ASN A 439 -10.09 -5.80 18.70
C ASN A 439 -8.62 -5.78 19.17
N GLU A 440 -8.14 -4.75 19.86
CA GLU A 440 -6.75 -4.65 20.33
C GLU A 440 -6.25 -5.87 21.14
N ARG A 441 -7.17 -6.64 21.74
CA ARG A 441 -6.85 -7.86 22.50
C ARG A 441 -6.86 -9.14 21.66
N ASN A 442 -7.55 -9.13 20.53
CA ASN A 442 -7.85 -10.29 19.70
C ASN A 442 -6.96 -10.38 18.46
N ILE A 443 -6.44 -9.23 17.99
CA ILE A 443 -5.55 -9.16 16.84
C ILE A 443 -4.37 -8.22 17.14
N LYS A 444 -3.17 -8.60 16.68
CA LYS A 444 -1.99 -7.75 16.79
C LYS A 444 -2.06 -6.62 15.76
N ILE A 445 -2.33 -5.41 16.23
CA ILE A 445 -2.33 -4.20 15.40
C ILE A 445 -0.94 -3.57 15.45
N ILE A 446 -0.29 -3.42 14.31
CA ILE A 446 1.06 -2.84 14.18
C ILE A 446 0.96 -1.32 14.06
N ASN A 447 0.10 -0.83 13.16
CA ASN A 447 0.00 0.60 12.92
C ASN A 447 -1.39 1.04 12.47
N THR A 448 -1.80 2.22 12.90
CA THR A 448 -2.95 2.94 12.36
C THR A 448 -2.81 4.44 12.65
N GLY A 449 -3.58 5.24 11.92
CA GLY A 449 -3.70 6.67 12.08
C GLY A 449 -2.60 7.49 11.41
N VAL A 450 -2.91 8.75 11.18
CA VAL A 450 -2.05 9.72 10.50
C VAL A 450 -1.63 10.77 11.49
N LYS A 451 -0.33 11.07 11.54
CA LYS A 451 0.20 12.05 12.48
C LYS A 451 -0.38 13.42 12.13
N THR A 452 -1.20 13.97 13.02
CA THR A 452 -1.93 15.22 12.76
C THR A 452 -1.37 16.37 13.58
N PHE A 453 -1.06 16.12 14.85
CA PHE A 453 -0.45 17.12 15.72
C PHE A 453 0.86 16.63 16.33
N VAL A 454 1.84 17.52 16.40
CA VAL A 454 3.17 17.27 16.97
C VAL A 454 3.42 18.26 18.09
N ARG A 455 3.84 17.77 19.25
CA ARG A 455 4.12 18.62 20.40
C ARG A 455 5.29 19.56 20.11
N CYS A 456 5.18 20.80 20.56
CA CYS A 456 6.20 21.83 20.48
C CYS A 456 6.29 22.54 21.84
N ASP A 457 7.39 22.31 22.56
CA ASP A 457 7.62 22.83 23.91
C ASP A 457 8.38 24.18 23.87
N ASN A 458 7.91 25.17 23.09
CA ASN A 458 8.50 26.51 23.08
C ASN A 458 7.81 27.42 24.12
N LYS A 459 8.62 28.21 24.86
CA LYS A 459 8.16 29.05 25.98
C LYS A 459 7.10 30.10 25.64
N ASN A 460 7.00 30.51 24.37
CA ASN A 460 6.11 31.58 23.91
C ASN A 460 4.91 31.06 23.10
N MET A 461 4.59 29.76 23.18
CA MET A 461 3.46 29.18 22.43
C MET A 461 2.16 29.20 23.22
N THR A 462 1.09 29.66 22.58
CA THR A 462 -0.29 29.62 23.09
C THR A 462 -0.90 28.22 23.03
N CYS A 463 -0.45 27.39 22.09
CA CYS A 463 -0.86 25.99 21.95
C CYS A 463 0.39 25.11 21.91
N PRO A 464 0.51 24.04 22.71
CA PRO A 464 1.70 23.19 22.74
C PRO A 464 1.80 22.22 21.56
N PHE A 465 0.95 22.33 20.53
CA PHE A 465 0.91 21.42 19.39
C PHE A 465 0.89 22.19 18.07
N ARG A 466 1.75 21.76 17.14
CA ARG A 466 1.74 22.20 15.74
C ARG A 466 1.06 21.17 14.85
N LEU A 467 0.58 21.59 13.68
CA LEU A 467 0.13 20.68 12.63
C LEU A 467 1.32 19.90 12.04
N SER A 468 1.04 18.69 11.59
CA SER A 468 1.90 17.85 10.77
C SER A 468 1.40 17.89 9.33
N GLN A 469 2.32 17.94 8.36
CA GLN A 469 1.95 17.90 6.94
C GLN A 469 1.21 16.60 6.59
N GLU A 470 1.61 15.48 7.22
CA GLU A 470 0.97 14.16 7.06
C GLU A 470 -0.55 14.22 7.28
N GLY A 471 -1.02 14.72 8.43
CA GLY A 471 -2.45 14.75 8.76
C GLY A 471 -3.21 15.97 8.23
N LEU A 472 -2.55 16.90 7.56
CA LEU A 472 -3.15 18.18 7.17
C LEU A 472 -4.37 17.98 6.27
N LEU A 473 -4.26 17.14 5.24
CA LEU A 473 -5.37 16.90 4.31
C LEU A 473 -6.62 16.37 5.02
N SER A 474 -6.44 15.50 6.03
CA SER A 474 -7.55 14.90 6.78
C SER A 474 -8.22 15.87 7.75
N ILE A 475 -7.43 16.75 8.39
CA ILE A 475 -7.93 17.68 9.42
C ILE A 475 -8.31 19.05 8.84
N ALA A 476 -7.81 19.42 7.66
CA ALA A 476 -7.95 20.77 7.09
C ALA A 476 -9.42 21.21 7.09
N GLN A 477 -10.34 20.37 6.59
CA GLN A 477 -11.76 20.71 6.55
C GLN A 477 -12.37 21.12 7.90
N TYR A 478 -11.78 20.72 9.03
CA TYR A 478 -12.23 21.06 10.38
C TYR A 478 -11.54 22.30 10.96
N ILE A 479 -10.45 22.79 10.36
CA ILE A 479 -9.73 23.99 10.81
C ILE A 479 -10.49 25.25 10.39
N GLY A 480 -10.77 26.12 11.34
CA GLY A 480 -11.47 27.39 11.12
C GLY A 480 -10.62 28.48 10.46
N PRO A 481 -11.24 29.61 10.09
CA PRO A 481 -10.59 30.68 9.34
C PRO A 481 -9.46 31.38 10.11
N LYS A 482 -9.48 31.37 11.44
CA LYS A 482 -8.49 32.09 12.28
C LYS A 482 -7.04 31.65 12.10
N ARG A 483 -6.79 30.45 11.55
CA ARG A 483 -5.44 29.92 11.33
C ARG A 483 -5.11 29.70 9.85
N ARG A 484 -5.92 30.23 8.93
CA ARG A 484 -5.76 30.07 7.49
C ARG A 484 -5.21 31.35 6.87
N ILE A 485 -4.22 31.22 5.99
CA ILE A 485 -3.62 32.32 5.24
C ILE A 485 -3.72 31.99 3.77
N GLU A 486 -4.46 32.80 3.01
CA GLU A 486 -4.46 32.73 1.55
C GLU A 486 -3.18 33.40 1.02
N ILE A 487 -2.22 32.59 0.61
CA ILE A 487 -0.90 33.03 0.16
C ILE A 487 -0.85 33.17 -1.36
N LEU A 488 -0.14 34.18 -1.86
CA LEU A 488 0.06 34.37 -3.30
C LEU A 488 1.11 33.39 -3.86
N LYS A 489 1.10 33.22 -5.18
CA LYS A 489 2.00 32.29 -5.89
C LYS A 489 3.47 32.56 -5.55
N ASP A 490 3.93 33.79 -5.73
CA ASP A 490 5.34 34.15 -5.55
C ASP A 490 5.78 34.03 -4.08
N ASP A 491 4.90 34.38 -3.16
CA ASP A 491 5.12 34.22 -1.72
C ASP A 491 5.20 32.75 -1.31
N LEU A 492 4.37 31.88 -1.90
CA LEU A 492 4.43 30.44 -1.67
C LEU A 492 5.75 29.85 -2.21
N ILE A 493 6.19 30.28 -3.40
CA ILE A 493 7.48 29.88 -3.98
C ILE A 493 8.63 30.28 -3.04
N LEU A 494 8.64 31.52 -2.54
CA LEU A 494 9.65 32.01 -1.60
C LEU A 494 9.75 31.10 -0.37
N VAL A 495 8.61 30.75 0.24
CA VAL A 495 8.57 29.93 1.45
C VAL A 495 9.05 28.50 1.18
N LEU A 496 8.72 27.94 0.02
CA LEU A 496 9.12 26.59 -0.37
C LEU A 496 10.61 26.49 -0.73
N GLN A 497 11.20 27.55 -1.31
CA GLN A 497 12.63 27.59 -1.64
C GLN A 497 13.53 27.77 -0.40
N CYS A 498 13.00 28.41 0.64
CA CYS A 498 13.66 28.58 1.94
C CYS A 498 13.49 27.33 2.83
N ASP A 499 14.11 26.22 2.42
CA ASP A 499 14.08 24.95 3.15
C ASP A 499 14.92 24.94 4.45
N ASN A 500 15.85 25.89 4.63
CA ASN A 500 16.71 25.97 5.80
C ASN A 500 15.91 26.33 7.07
N PRO A 501 15.78 25.39 8.05
CA PRO A 501 15.01 25.64 9.27
C PRO A 501 15.52 26.80 10.13
N SER A 502 16.82 27.08 10.05
CA SER A 502 17.51 28.07 10.88
C SER A 502 17.45 29.48 10.30
N ASN A 503 17.06 29.62 9.03
CA ASN A 503 16.98 30.92 8.36
C ASN A 503 15.68 31.06 7.55
N PRO A 504 14.51 31.14 8.22
CA PRO A 504 13.23 31.33 7.56
C PRO A 504 13.12 32.74 6.96
N PRO A 505 12.35 32.93 5.86
CA PRO A 505 12.23 34.23 5.22
C PRO A 505 11.54 35.26 6.12
N ASP A 506 12.07 36.49 6.11
CA ASP A 506 11.51 37.62 6.85
C ASP A 506 10.17 38.04 6.22
N ILE A 507 9.17 38.35 7.06
CA ILE A 507 7.83 38.79 6.63
C ILE A 507 7.90 40.00 5.68
N LYS A 508 8.93 40.85 5.79
CA LYS A 508 9.13 42.00 4.90
C LYS A 508 9.42 41.63 3.44
N LEU A 509 9.88 40.40 3.18
CA LEU A 509 10.16 39.92 1.82
C LEU A 509 8.88 39.49 1.07
N PHE A 510 7.76 39.36 1.78
CA PHE A 510 6.49 38.92 1.22
C PHE A 510 5.72 40.09 0.61
N SER A 511 4.73 39.78 -0.23
CA SER A 511 3.78 40.78 -0.72
C SER A 511 3.04 41.52 0.40
N GLU A 512 2.58 42.74 0.13
CA GLU A 512 1.75 43.50 1.07
C GLU A 512 0.49 42.72 1.49
N HIS A 513 -0.08 41.93 0.57
CA HIS A 513 -1.21 41.04 0.84
C HIS A 513 -0.90 40.06 1.97
N THR A 514 0.17 39.27 1.82
CA THR A 514 0.56 38.29 2.84
C THR A 514 1.01 38.96 4.13
N GLN A 515 1.72 40.10 4.06
CA GLN A 515 2.08 40.88 5.25
C GLN A 515 0.86 41.31 6.08
N ASN A 516 -0.21 41.78 5.41
CA ASN A 516 -1.44 42.18 6.08
C ASN A 516 -2.16 41.01 6.75
N LEU A 517 -2.20 39.83 6.10
CA LEU A 517 -2.83 38.63 6.66
C LEU A 517 -2.08 38.08 7.89
N VAL A 518 -0.76 38.17 7.93
CA VAL A 518 0.04 37.62 9.04
C VAL A 518 0.26 38.60 10.20
N LYS A 519 -0.09 39.88 10.01
CA LYS A 519 0.09 40.95 11.01
C LYS A 519 -0.67 40.64 12.31
N ASP A 520 -1.95 40.30 12.17
CA ASP A 520 -2.85 40.04 13.31
C ASP A 520 -2.90 38.56 13.72
N LEU A 521 -2.17 37.70 13.01
CA LEU A 521 -2.12 36.27 13.29
C LEU A 521 -1.19 35.97 14.47
N ALA A 522 -1.67 35.25 15.49
CA ALA A 522 -0.82 34.83 16.61
C ALA A 522 0.34 33.93 16.14
N THR A 523 1.50 34.02 16.80
CA THR A 523 2.66 33.17 16.52
C THR A 523 2.34 31.67 16.63
N GLY A 524 2.98 30.87 15.78
CA GLY A 524 2.91 29.42 15.77
C GLY A 524 2.30 28.86 14.48
N SER A 525 1.79 27.63 14.55
CA SER A 525 1.39 26.84 13.38
C SER A 525 0.11 27.36 12.71
N CYS A 526 0.12 27.46 11.40
CA CYS A 526 -0.99 27.92 10.57
C CYS A 526 -1.14 27.02 9.33
N VAL A 527 -2.18 27.28 8.54
CA VAL A 527 -2.45 26.65 7.25
C VAL A 527 -2.21 27.68 6.17
N LEU A 528 -1.34 27.37 5.21
CA LEU A 528 -1.13 28.15 4.00
C LEU A 528 -2.00 27.54 2.89
N GLU A 529 -2.85 28.37 2.29
CA GLU A 529 -3.73 27.98 1.18
C GLU A 529 -3.38 28.78 -0.05
N TYR A 530 -3.13 28.09 -1.14
CA TYR A 530 -2.98 28.70 -2.45
C TYR A 530 -4.08 28.17 -3.36
N ARG A 531 -4.77 29.09 -4.05
CA ARG A 531 -5.81 28.77 -5.02
C ARG A 531 -5.55 29.52 -6.29
N ASP A 532 -5.38 28.78 -7.37
CA ASP A 532 -5.32 29.33 -8.72
C ASP A 532 -6.63 29.02 -9.45
N ARG A 533 -7.38 30.07 -9.77
CA ARG A 533 -8.68 29.94 -10.46
C ARG A 533 -8.53 29.53 -11.92
N GLU A 534 -7.40 29.84 -12.55
CA GLU A 534 -7.17 29.52 -13.98
C GLU A 534 -6.82 28.05 -14.14
N SER A 535 -5.88 27.55 -13.34
CA SER A 535 -5.47 26.14 -13.39
C SER A 535 -6.34 25.21 -12.55
N LYS A 536 -7.22 25.75 -11.69
CA LYS A 536 -7.98 25.05 -10.64
C LYS A 536 -7.07 24.32 -9.64
N LEU A 537 -5.84 24.80 -9.48
CA LEU A 537 -4.90 24.22 -8.54
C LEU A 537 -5.20 24.75 -7.13
N GLU A 538 -5.44 23.83 -6.20
CA GLU A 538 -5.54 24.14 -4.77
C GLU A 538 -4.42 23.42 -4.01
N LEU A 539 -3.61 24.17 -3.27
CA LEU A 539 -2.53 23.63 -2.44
C LEU A 539 -2.76 24.03 -0.99
N THR A 540 -2.57 23.07 -0.09
CA THR A 540 -2.71 23.28 1.35
C THR A 540 -1.47 22.77 2.08
N LEU A 541 -0.77 23.67 2.81
CA LEU A 541 0.49 23.36 3.47
C LEU A 541 0.47 23.79 4.94
N VAL A 542 1.24 23.10 5.78
CA VAL A 542 1.47 23.55 7.14
C VAL A 542 2.46 24.72 7.11
N GLY A 543 2.02 25.86 7.63
CA GLY A 543 2.86 27.02 7.86
C GLY A 543 3.24 27.19 9.32
N TRP A 544 4.22 28.07 9.54
CA TRP A 544 4.59 28.58 10.85
C TRP A 544 4.86 30.06 10.79
N ARG A 545 4.07 30.82 11.55
CA ARG A 545 4.22 32.26 11.72
C ARG A 545 5.11 32.53 12.92
N GLY A 546 6.34 32.97 12.68
CA GLY A 546 7.26 33.50 13.68
C GLY A 546 6.94 34.96 14.04
N VAL A 547 7.80 35.58 14.85
CA VAL A 547 7.62 37.00 15.21
C VAL A 547 7.90 37.92 14.01
N HIS A 548 8.91 37.59 13.22
CA HIS A 548 9.34 38.35 12.03
C HIS A 548 9.46 37.47 10.78
N SER A 549 9.03 36.21 10.84
CA SER A 549 9.22 35.25 9.74
C SER A 549 7.98 34.42 9.47
N LEU A 550 7.88 33.88 8.26
CA LEU A 550 6.87 32.91 7.86
C LEU A 550 7.57 31.73 7.18
N ARG A 551 7.21 30.49 7.52
CA ARG A 551 7.87 29.28 7.01
C ARG A 551 6.88 28.18 6.67
N ALA A 552 7.18 27.35 5.67
CA ALA A 552 6.49 26.09 5.42
C ALA A 552 7.15 24.93 6.18
N TYR A 553 6.33 24.08 6.78
CA TYR A 553 6.72 22.87 7.48
C TYR A 553 6.43 21.66 6.59
N THR A 554 7.19 21.58 5.51
CA THR A 554 7.04 20.56 4.47
C THR A 554 8.37 19.83 4.30
N ALA A 555 8.35 18.53 4.00
CA ALA A 555 9.56 17.78 3.71
C ALA A 555 10.15 18.21 2.36
N ALA A 556 11.45 18.00 2.16
CA ALA A 556 12.12 18.40 0.93
C ALA A 556 11.50 17.78 -0.35
N PRO A 557 11.14 16.47 -0.39
CA PRO A 557 10.50 15.89 -1.57
C PRO A 557 9.17 16.57 -1.92
N ASP A 558 8.33 16.84 -0.92
CA ASP A 558 7.05 17.53 -1.09
C ASP A 558 7.27 18.98 -1.57
N ALA A 559 8.25 19.69 -1.01
CA ALA A 559 8.56 21.07 -1.42
C ALA A 559 8.99 21.14 -2.89
N VAL A 560 9.83 20.20 -3.34
CA VAL A 560 10.21 20.06 -4.75
C VAL A 560 9.00 19.79 -5.64
N HIS A 561 8.10 18.91 -5.21
CA HIS A 561 6.85 18.63 -5.91
C HIS A 561 5.98 19.90 -6.06
N TYR A 562 5.74 20.64 -4.98
CA TYR A 562 4.94 21.87 -5.03
C TYR A 562 5.59 22.94 -5.90
N LEU A 563 6.91 23.17 -5.78
CA LEU A 563 7.64 24.12 -6.63
C LEU A 563 7.50 23.77 -8.11
N ARG A 564 7.59 22.47 -8.45
CA ARG A 564 7.42 21.99 -9.82
C ARG A 564 6.02 22.28 -10.35
N ILE A 565 4.97 22.01 -9.56
CA ILE A 565 3.59 22.32 -9.96
C ILE A 565 3.37 23.82 -10.14
N LEU A 566 4.00 24.65 -9.31
CA LEU A 566 3.93 26.11 -9.42
C LEU A 566 4.74 26.66 -10.61
N GLY A 567 5.55 25.84 -11.28
CA GLY A 567 6.44 26.27 -12.36
C GLY A 567 7.63 27.10 -11.86
N ALA A 568 8.06 26.87 -10.62
CA ALA A 568 9.19 27.56 -10.01
C ALA A 568 10.53 26.90 -10.38
N ASP A 569 11.63 27.64 -10.15
CA ASP A 569 12.97 27.09 -10.33
C ASP A 569 13.28 26.04 -9.25
N ILE A 570 13.60 24.83 -9.71
CA ILE A 570 13.99 23.68 -8.89
C ILE A 570 15.47 23.28 -9.12
N SER A 571 16.26 24.10 -9.81
CA SER A 571 17.65 23.81 -10.16
C SER A 571 18.52 23.50 -8.95
N LYS A 572 18.21 24.08 -7.78
CA LYS A 572 18.84 23.79 -6.49
C LYS A 572 18.74 22.31 -6.08
N TYR A 573 17.68 21.62 -6.52
CA TYR A 573 17.37 20.23 -6.16
C TYR A 573 17.69 19.23 -7.28
N ASP A 574 17.96 19.72 -8.49
CA ASP A 574 18.29 18.90 -9.65
C ASP A 574 19.81 18.64 -9.71
N VAL A 575 20.28 17.71 -8.89
CA VAL A 575 21.69 17.27 -8.92
C VAL A 575 21.92 16.48 -10.20
N ASN A 576 22.60 17.11 -11.16
CA ASN A 576 22.85 16.51 -12.46
C ASN A 576 24.36 16.29 -12.68
N LYS A 577 24.76 15.02 -12.62
CA LYS A 577 26.15 14.60 -12.84
C LYS A 577 26.71 14.99 -14.21
N PHE A 578 25.88 15.10 -15.24
CA PHE A 578 26.34 15.49 -16.59
C PHE A 578 26.77 16.96 -16.63
N LYS A 579 26.10 17.83 -15.86
CA LYS A 579 26.48 19.24 -15.72
C LYS A 579 27.75 19.43 -14.88
N LEU A 580 28.03 18.52 -13.94
CA LEU A 580 29.27 18.54 -13.16
C LEU A 580 30.48 18.19 -14.02
N VAL A 581 30.33 17.25 -14.96
CA VAL A 581 31.39 16.87 -15.91
C VAL A 581 31.67 18.00 -16.91
N GLU A 582 30.64 18.65 -17.48
CA GLU A 582 30.84 19.81 -18.36
C GLU A 582 31.53 21.00 -17.66
N ASN A 583 31.20 21.25 -16.39
CA ASN A 583 31.85 22.29 -15.60
C ASN A 583 33.27 21.92 -15.15
N ALA A 584 33.54 20.62 -14.92
CA ALA A 584 34.88 20.12 -14.61
C ALA A 584 35.81 20.11 -15.85
N ASP A 585 35.27 19.80 -17.04
CA ASP A 585 36.00 19.88 -18.30
C ASP A 585 36.27 21.34 -18.72
N ALA A 586 35.48 22.31 -18.22
CA ALA A 586 35.73 23.75 -18.37
C ALA A 586 36.74 24.31 -17.35
N GLN A 587 37.12 23.55 -16.31
CA GLN A 587 38.10 23.92 -15.29
C GLN A 587 39.08 22.77 -15.03
N THR A 588 40.02 22.55 -15.95
CA THR A 588 41.13 21.62 -15.69
C THR A 588 42.10 22.19 -14.64
N SER A 589 42.04 21.71 -13.41
CA SER A 589 43.17 21.05 -12.72
C SER A 589 42.82 20.67 -11.28
N GLU A 590 42.91 19.37 -11.00
CA GLU A 590 43.01 18.71 -9.68
C GLU A 590 41.82 18.80 -8.72
N THR A 591 41.01 17.73 -8.61
CA THR A 591 40.83 16.97 -7.35
C THR A 591 39.93 15.72 -7.48
N THR A 592 40.56 14.58 -7.17
CA THR A 592 40.12 13.35 -6.44
C THR A 592 38.68 12.80 -6.45
N GLU A 593 38.61 11.52 -6.84
CA GLU A 593 37.52 10.53 -6.94
C GLU A 593 36.64 10.27 -5.68
N THR A 594 36.55 11.17 -4.71
CA THR A 594 35.94 10.86 -3.40
C THR A 594 34.43 11.11 -3.29
N ASP A 595 33.83 11.90 -4.18
CA ASP A 595 32.40 12.28 -4.07
C ASP A 595 31.42 11.34 -4.79
N VAL A 596 31.93 10.38 -5.57
CA VAL A 596 31.09 9.38 -6.27
C VAL A 596 30.56 8.31 -5.30
N ILE A 597 31.27 8.06 -4.19
CA ILE A 597 30.98 6.97 -3.24
C ILE A 597 29.77 7.30 -2.31
N LEU A 598 29.46 8.58 -2.10
CA LEU A 598 28.35 8.98 -1.21
C LEU A 598 26.95 8.69 -1.80
N ASN A 599 26.83 8.63 -3.12
CA ASN A 599 25.57 8.24 -3.78
C ASN A 599 25.42 6.71 -3.92
N GLU A 600 26.51 5.95 -3.88
CA GLU A 600 26.46 4.48 -3.89
C GLU A 600 25.79 3.92 -2.62
N ASN A 601 25.99 4.56 -1.46
CA ASN A 601 25.34 4.13 -0.21
C ASN A 601 23.81 4.37 -0.20
N LEU A 602 23.30 5.35 -0.96
CA LEU A 602 21.85 5.57 -1.13
C LEU A 602 21.25 4.61 -2.17
N GLU A 603 22.02 4.20 -3.18
CA GLU A 603 21.64 3.15 -4.15
C GLU A 603 21.63 1.76 -3.50
N GLU A 604 22.55 1.47 -2.58
CA GLU A 604 22.55 0.22 -1.81
C GLU A 604 21.44 0.22 -0.75
N GLU A 605 21.23 1.27 0.06
CA GLU A 605 20.16 1.25 1.08
C GLU A 605 18.74 1.13 0.49
N VAL A 606 18.46 1.70 -0.68
CA VAL A 606 17.10 1.61 -1.27
C VAL A 606 16.90 0.29 -2.04
N GLY A 607 17.97 -0.32 -2.56
CA GLY A 607 17.92 -1.61 -3.27
C GLY A 607 18.02 -2.84 -2.35
N THR A 608 18.94 -2.82 -1.38
CA THR A 608 19.15 -3.93 -0.43
C THR A 608 18.01 -4.07 0.58
N ILE A 609 17.28 -3.01 0.91
CA ILE A 609 16.08 -3.12 1.78
C ILE A 609 14.97 -3.96 1.12
N GLU A 610 14.92 -4.08 -0.21
CA GLU A 610 13.98 -4.95 -0.91
C GLU A 610 14.53 -6.38 -1.17
N GLU A 611 15.85 -6.58 -1.22
CA GLU A 611 16.47 -7.87 -1.58
C GLU A 611 17.02 -8.69 -0.37
N GLU A 612 17.55 -8.05 0.69
CA GLU A 612 18.31 -8.79 1.72
C GLU A 612 17.50 -9.45 2.86
N LYS A 613 16.16 -9.31 2.91
CA LYS A 613 15.35 -9.97 3.95
C LYS A 613 14.70 -11.29 3.55
N ASN A 614 14.94 -11.78 2.34
CA ASN A 614 14.39 -13.05 1.85
C ASN A 614 15.31 -14.27 2.02
N THR A 615 16.47 -14.11 2.66
CA THR A 615 17.40 -15.21 2.92
C THR A 615 17.95 -15.10 4.33
N GLU A 616 17.28 -15.74 5.30
CA GLU A 616 17.94 -16.48 6.40
C GLU A 616 16.89 -17.10 7.33
N THR A 617 16.64 -18.40 7.17
CA THR A 617 16.37 -19.32 8.28
C THR A 617 16.38 -20.75 7.77
N THR A 618 17.56 -21.38 7.75
CA THR A 618 17.73 -22.84 7.89
C THR A 618 19.20 -23.17 8.05
N THR A 619 19.69 -23.23 9.30
CA THR A 619 20.57 -24.33 9.69
C THR A 619 20.44 -24.62 11.17
N THR A 620 19.90 -25.80 11.41
CA THR A 620 19.89 -26.58 12.65
C THR A 620 21.30 -26.73 13.23
N GLY A 621 21.37 -26.68 14.56
CA GLY A 621 22.54 -27.15 15.31
C GLY A 621 22.69 -28.66 15.21
N CYS A 622 23.94 -29.11 15.34
CA CYS A 622 24.28 -30.43 15.84
C CYS A 622 25.74 -30.44 16.29
N SER A 623 25.97 -30.41 17.59
CA SER A 623 27.02 -31.20 18.25
C SER A 623 26.87 -31.05 19.77
N GLU A 624 26.10 -31.94 20.38
CA GLU A 624 26.60 -32.77 21.49
C GLU A 624 25.74 -34.05 21.56
N ILE A 625 26.42 -35.14 21.14
CA ILE A 625 26.12 -36.58 21.12
C ILE A 625 25.14 -37.07 20.05
#